data_AF-A0A2S6NF40-F1
#
_entry.id   AF-A0A2S6NF40-F1
#
_cell.length_a   1.000
_cell.length_b   1.000
_cell.length_c   1.000
_cell.angle_alpha   90.00
_cell.angle_beta   90.00
_cell.angle_gamma   90.00
#
_symmetry.space_group_name_H-M   'P 1'
#
loop_
_entity.id
_entity.type
_entity.pdbx_description
1 polymer ?
#
loop_
_entity_poly.entity_id
_entity_poly.type
_entity_poly.pdbx_seq_one_letter_code
_entity_poly.pdbx_strand_id
1 'polypeptide(L)'
;MTESEMNISRIVALALYCGALSFSPAAFAAPDGDGGHGSRIERFCAKPPDPVRREQHLARLAERLHLTDAQKDLFKAAQDARATARKTAVDAICANQPDVHSFEGKLAFRQRLLEARLNGLKASSPKLITFYNALDNGQKALFDDLRRRQRHHWGHHHVGWEHGGHSDGRQEWRSRDD
;
A
#
# COMPACT_ATOMS: atom_id res chain seq x y z
N MET A 1 10.94 39.24 39.90
CA MET A 1 10.13 39.06 38.68
C MET A 1 10.89 38.12 37.79
N THR A 2 10.30 36.96 37.53
CA THR A 2 10.97 35.73 37.09
C THR A 2 11.16 35.70 35.58
N GLU A 3 12.30 35.13 35.17
CA GLU A 3 12.87 34.98 33.83
C GLU A 3 12.01 34.16 32.83
N SER A 4 10.79 33.78 33.22
CA SER A 4 9.91 32.84 32.49
C SER A 4 8.94 33.52 31.52
N GLU A 5 8.69 34.83 31.65
CA GLU A 5 7.65 35.51 30.83
C GLU A 5 8.16 36.07 29.49
N MET A 6 9.48 36.25 29.32
CA MET A 6 10.03 36.84 28.08
C MET A 6 10.23 35.85 26.92
N ASN A 7 10.19 34.53 27.17
CA ASN A 7 10.39 33.52 26.12
C ASN A 7 9.10 33.05 25.44
N ILE A 8 7.93 33.33 26.04
CA ILE A 8 6.63 32.95 25.47
C ILE A 8 6.22 33.92 24.35
N SER A 9 6.59 35.21 24.47
CA SER A 9 6.28 36.23 23.45
C SER A 9 7.10 36.11 22.16
N ARG A 10 8.23 35.38 22.17
CA ARG A 10 9.07 35.16 20.97
C ARG A 10 8.66 33.95 20.13
N ILE A 11 7.91 33.01 20.70
CA ILE A 11 7.49 31.78 20.00
C ILE A 11 6.17 32.00 19.23
N VAL A 12 5.32 32.93 19.69
CA VAL A 12 4.03 33.23 19.03
C VAL A 12 4.20 34.05 17.74
N ALA A 13 5.33 34.74 17.55
CA ALA A 13 5.57 35.61 16.39
C ALA A 13 6.05 34.88 15.11
N LEU A 14 6.33 33.57 15.16
CA LEU A 14 6.83 32.80 14.02
C LEU A 14 5.77 31.94 13.29
N ALA A 15 4.52 31.96 13.75
CA ALA A 15 3.44 31.15 13.17
C ALA A 15 2.52 31.91 12.18
N LEU A 16 2.84 33.16 11.83
CA LEU A 16 2.00 34.01 10.97
C LEU A 16 2.67 34.44 9.66
N TYR A 17 3.48 33.56 9.05
CA TYR A 17 4.06 33.86 7.73
C TYR A 17 4.27 32.61 6.86
N CYS A 18 3.21 31.84 6.63
CA CYS A 18 3.14 30.85 5.54
C CYS A 18 1.69 30.78 4.98
N GLY A 19 1.06 31.94 4.84
CA GLY A 19 -0.18 32.10 4.09
C GLY A 19 0.13 32.55 2.66
N ALA A 20 -0.50 31.87 1.71
CA ALA A 20 -0.61 32.22 0.30
C ALA A 20 0.59 31.95 -0.61
N LEU A 21 0.82 30.66 -0.94
CA LEU A 21 1.14 30.29 -2.32
C LEU A 21 0.38 29.01 -2.72
N SER A 22 -0.57 29.19 -3.65
CA SER A 22 -1.03 28.18 -4.63
C SER A 22 -2.10 27.16 -4.21
N PHE A 23 -3.30 27.61 -3.82
CA PHE A 23 -4.50 26.78 -3.98
C PHE A 23 -5.05 26.96 -5.40
N SER A 24 -4.47 26.24 -6.37
CA SER A 24 -5.09 26.10 -7.70
C SER A 24 -6.18 25.04 -7.62
N PRO A 25 -7.48 25.37 -7.80
CA PRO A 25 -8.56 24.37 -7.74
C PRO A 25 -8.59 23.43 -8.95
N ALA A 26 -7.73 23.64 -9.96
CA ALA A 26 -7.71 22.86 -11.19
C ALA A 26 -7.10 21.44 -11.06
N ALA A 27 -6.55 21.07 -9.90
CA ALA A 27 -5.97 19.73 -9.69
C ALA A 27 -6.97 18.66 -9.21
N PHE A 28 -8.24 19.02 -8.93
CA PHE A 28 -9.23 18.08 -8.39
C PHE A 28 -10.09 17.36 -9.44
N ALA A 29 -9.90 17.64 -10.73
CA ALA A 29 -10.55 16.89 -11.80
C ALA A 29 -9.53 16.01 -12.53
N ALA A 30 -9.02 14.99 -11.83
CA ALA A 30 -8.48 13.84 -12.54
C ALA A 30 -9.68 13.00 -13.02
N PRO A 31 -9.79 12.66 -14.31
CA PRO A 31 -10.83 11.74 -14.77
C PRO A 31 -10.66 10.40 -14.06
N ASP A 32 -11.76 9.87 -13.54
CA ASP A 32 -11.87 8.50 -13.05
C ASP A 32 -11.61 7.56 -14.23
N GLY A 33 -10.33 7.25 -14.48
CA GLY A 33 -9.91 6.21 -15.41
C GLY A 33 -10.29 4.85 -14.85
N ASP A 34 -11.55 4.46 -15.03
CA ASP A 34 -12.02 3.09 -14.88
C ASP A 34 -11.48 2.24 -16.05
N GLY A 35 -10.22 1.85 -15.93
CA GLY A 35 -9.61 0.80 -16.75
C GLY A 35 -9.81 -0.56 -16.08
N GLY A 36 -10.97 -1.19 -16.29
CA GLY A 36 -11.17 -2.65 -16.30
C GLY A 36 -10.90 -3.45 -15.02
N HIS A 37 -10.64 -2.80 -13.89
CA HIS A 37 -10.40 -3.46 -12.61
C HIS A 37 -11.22 -2.73 -11.55
N GLY A 38 -12.32 -3.36 -11.11
CA GLY A 38 -13.27 -2.83 -10.12
C GLY A 38 -12.63 -2.12 -8.93
N SER A 39 -13.39 -1.26 -8.26
CA SER A 39 -12.88 -0.29 -7.28
C SER A 39 -11.92 -0.93 -6.26
N ARG A 40 -10.97 -0.17 -5.71
CA ARG A 40 -10.03 -0.69 -4.69
C ARG A 40 -10.76 -1.35 -3.51
N ILE A 41 -12.00 -0.93 -3.24
CA ILE A 41 -12.91 -1.51 -2.25
C ILE A 41 -13.45 -2.86 -2.72
N GLU A 42 -13.98 -2.95 -3.94
CA GLU A 42 -14.42 -4.23 -4.53
C GLU A 42 -13.30 -5.27 -4.50
N ARG A 43 -12.07 -4.90 -4.89
CA ARG A 43 -10.93 -5.83 -4.81
C ARG A 43 -10.57 -6.24 -3.38
N PHE A 44 -10.78 -5.34 -2.41
CA PHE A 44 -10.52 -5.64 -1.02
C PHE A 44 -11.58 -6.58 -0.42
N CYS A 45 -12.85 -6.35 -0.76
CA CYS A 45 -14.01 -7.12 -0.33
C CYS A 45 -14.28 -8.36 -1.18
N ALA A 46 -13.59 -8.52 -2.32
CA ALA A 46 -13.65 -9.70 -3.15
C ALA A 46 -13.24 -10.95 -2.37
N LYS A 47 -13.67 -12.11 -2.87
CA LYS A 47 -13.35 -13.42 -2.30
C LYS A 47 -11.85 -13.52 -2.02
N PRO A 48 -11.44 -14.00 -0.83
CA PRO A 48 -10.04 -14.14 -0.50
C PRO A 48 -9.34 -15.08 -1.51
N PRO A 49 -8.03 -14.88 -1.74
CA PRO A 49 -7.27 -15.74 -2.63
C PRO A 49 -7.33 -17.20 -2.17
N ASP A 50 -7.25 -18.11 -3.14
CA ASP A 50 -7.31 -19.55 -2.94
C ASP A 50 -6.33 -20.01 -1.81
N PRO A 51 -6.82 -20.72 -0.78
CA PRO A 51 -5.99 -21.21 0.32
C PRO A 51 -4.85 -22.12 -0.15
N VAL A 52 -5.06 -22.91 -1.20
CA VAL A 52 -4.02 -23.81 -1.75
C VAL A 52 -2.87 -22.99 -2.33
N ARG A 53 -3.18 -21.96 -3.12
CA ARG A 53 -2.18 -21.03 -3.66
C ARG A 53 -1.39 -20.34 -2.54
N ARG A 54 -2.05 -19.97 -1.44
CA ARG A 54 -1.37 -19.38 -0.27
C ARG A 54 -0.37 -20.37 0.32
N GLU A 55 -0.80 -21.61 0.58
CA GLU A 55 0.04 -22.66 1.16
C GLU A 55 1.23 -23.00 0.27
N GLN A 56 1.04 -23.12 -1.03
CA GLN A 56 2.11 -23.31 -2.00
C GLN A 56 3.13 -22.16 -2.00
N HIS A 57 2.68 -20.92 -1.84
CA HIS A 57 3.58 -19.77 -1.71
C HIS A 57 4.39 -19.83 -0.42
N LEU A 58 3.77 -20.22 0.70
CA LEU A 58 4.46 -20.39 1.98
C LEU A 58 5.50 -21.52 1.92
N ALA A 59 5.13 -22.66 1.34
CA ALA A 59 6.03 -23.80 1.16
C ALA A 59 7.25 -23.43 0.32
N ARG A 60 7.05 -22.75 -0.83
CA ARG A 60 8.15 -22.26 -1.68
C ARG A 60 9.07 -21.26 -1.00
N LEU A 61 8.57 -20.47 -0.05
CA LEU A 61 9.44 -19.57 0.72
C LEU A 61 10.22 -20.33 1.80
N ALA A 62 9.56 -21.27 2.49
CA ALA A 62 10.20 -22.11 3.49
C ALA A 62 11.32 -22.97 2.89
N GLU A 63 11.09 -23.53 1.71
CA GLU A 63 12.09 -24.30 0.95
C GLU A 63 13.27 -23.44 0.53
N ARG A 64 13.01 -22.26 -0.05
CA ARG A 64 14.09 -21.33 -0.44
C ARG A 64 14.96 -20.90 0.75
N LEU A 65 14.37 -20.73 1.92
CA LEU A 65 15.08 -20.38 3.14
C LEU A 65 15.69 -21.60 3.85
N HIS A 66 15.52 -22.82 3.32
CA HIS A 66 15.94 -24.06 3.95
C HIS A 66 15.54 -24.12 5.44
N LEU A 67 14.27 -23.77 5.73
CA LEU A 67 13.79 -23.72 7.11
C LEU A 67 13.77 -25.10 7.75
N THR A 68 14.18 -25.18 9.02
CA THR A 68 13.94 -26.35 9.87
C THR A 68 12.45 -26.47 10.20
N ASP A 69 12.00 -27.62 10.70
CA ASP A 69 10.58 -27.81 11.03
C ASP A 69 10.11 -26.83 12.11
N ALA A 70 10.93 -26.59 13.14
CA ALA A 70 10.64 -25.56 14.15
C ALA A 70 10.52 -24.16 13.55
N GLN A 71 11.39 -23.80 12.59
CA GLN A 71 11.31 -22.51 11.91
C GLN A 71 10.09 -22.41 10.98
N LYS A 72 9.67 -23.52 10.33
CA LYS A 72 8.45 -23.59 9.53
C LYS A 72 7.21 -23.32 10.39
N ASP A 73 7.16 -23.84 11.60
CA ASP A 73 6.04 -23.60 12.53
C ASP A 73 5.97 -22.12 12.95
N LEU A 74 7.12 -21.52 13.29
CA LEU A 74 7.20 -20.09 13.59
C LEU A 74 6.77 -19.23 12.39
N PHE A 75 7.20 -19.61 11.19
CA PHE A 75 6.81 -18.92 9.96
C PHE A 75 5.32 -19.03 9.69
N LYS A 76 4.75 -20.23 9.82
CA LYS A 76 3.31 -20.49 9.67
C LYS A 76 2.50 -19.66 10.67
N ALA A 77 2.92 -19.62 11.93
CA ALA A 77 2.25 -18.82 12.96
C ALA A 77 2.21 -17.32 12.61
N ALA A 78 3.29 -16.77 12.04
CA ALA A 78 3.31 -15.38 11.59
C ALA A 78 2.37 -15.13 10.40
N GLN A 79 2.24 -16.10 9.48
CA GLN A 79 1.38 -15.99 8.29
C GLN A 79 -0.09 -16.18 8.64
N ASP A 80 -0.41 -17.10 9.54
CA ASP A 80 -1.77 -17.33 9.99
C ASP A 80 -2.28 -16.13 10.80
N ALA A 81 -1.43 -15.47 11.60
CA ALA A 81 -1.80 -14.20 12.24
C ALA A 81 -2.14 -13.09 11.22
N ARG A 82 -1.40 -13.00 10.11
CA ARG A 82 -1.74 -12.07 9.02
C ARG A 82 -3.04 -12.44 8.33
N ALA A 83 -3.25 -13.73 8.06
CA ALA A 83 -4.46 -14.23 7.41
C ALA A 83 -5.71 -13.96 8.27
N THR A 84 -5.62 -14.23 9.57
CA THR A 84 -6.69 -13.92 10.53
C THR A 84 -6.97 -12.44 10.58
N ALA A 85 -5.95 -11.58 10.71
CA ALA A 85 -6.16 -10.14 10.73
C ALA A 85 -6.76 -9.61 9.43
N ARG A 86 -6.36 -10.15 8.27
CA ARG A 86 -6.96 -9.84 6.96
C ARG A 86 -8.43 -10.23 6.93
N LYS A 87 -8.78 -11.44 7.41
CA LYS A 87 -10.16 -11.91 7.47
C LYS A 87 -11.00 -10.98 8.34
N THR A 88 -10.56 -10.70 9.57
CA THR A 88 -11.23 -9.76 10.48
C THR A 88 -11.41 -8.38 9.86
N ALA A 89 -10.42 -7.88 9.13
CA ALA A 89 -10.51 -6.60 8.42
C ALA A 89 -11.58 -6.62 7.32
N VAL A 90 -11.62 -7.67 6.51
CA VAL A 90 -12.64 -7.85 5.46
C VAL A 90 -14.02 -7.94 6.10
N ASP A 91 -14.18 -8.77 7.12
CA ASP A 91 -15.46 -8.93 7.83
C ASP A 91 -15.93 -7.58 8.40
N ALA A 92 -15.05 -6.81 9.04
CA ALA A 92 -15.41 -5.51 9.65
C ALA A 92 -15.71 -4.40 8.62
N ILE A 93 -14.97 -4.36 7.51
CA ILE A 93 -15.07 -3.27 6.53
C ILE A 93 -16.17 -3.54 5.50
N CYS A 94 -16.37 -4.80 5.12
CA CYS A 94 -17.25 -5.18 4.01
C CYS A 94 -18.65 -5.59 4.47
N ALA A 95 -18.89 -5.79 5.78
CA ALA A 95 -20.23 -6.09 6.32
C ALA A 95 -21.27 -5.00 6.00
N ASN A 96 -20.84 -3.73 6.02
CA ASN A 96 -21.64 -2.58 5.60
C ASN A 96 -20.89 -1.91 4.46
N GLN A 97 -21.08 -2.40 3.23
CA GLN A 97 -20.38 -1.91 2.04
C GLN A 97 -20.29 -0.38 2.09
N PRO A 98 -19.08 0.18 2.23
CA PRO A 98 -18.95 1.62 2.40
C PRO A 98 -19.45 2.29 1.14
N ASP A 99 -20.27 3.34 1.30
CA ASP A 99 -20.54 4.24 0.18
C ASP A 99 -19.20 4.82 -0.27
N VAL A 100 -18.81 4.50 -1.50
CA VAL A 100 -17.52 4.92 -2.07
C VAL A 100 -17.74 5.81 -3.28
N HIS A 101 -18.97 6.25 -3.49
CA HIS A 101 -19.32 7.23 -4.51
C HIS A 101 -19.15 8.66 -3.98
N SER A 102 -19.31 8.88 -2.67
CA SER A 102 -19.01 10.15 -2.00
C SER A 102 -17.54 10.29 -1.56
N PHE A 103 -17.05 11.52 -1.46
CA PHE A 103 -15.70 11.81 -0.94
C PHE A 103 -15.56 11.37 0.53
N GLU A 104 -16.56 11.68 1.36
CA GLU A 104 -16.58 11.31 2.79
C GLU A 104 -16.54 9.79 2.96
N GLY A 105 -17.33 9.07 2.18
CA GLY A 105 -17.35 7.62 2.22
C GLY A 105 -16.04 6.96 1.75
N LYS A 106 -15.41 7.51 0.69
CA LYS A 106 -14.04 7.11 0.28
C LYS A 106 -13.02 7.35 1.41
N LEU A 107 -13.12 8.47 2.15
CA LEU A 107 -12.23 8.80 3.25
C LEU A 107 -12.44 7.86 4.45
N ALA A 108 -13.69 7.62 4.85
CA ALA A 108 -14.04 6.70 5.92
C ALA A 108 -13.56 5.26 5.62
N PHE A 109 -13.71 4.78 4.38
CA PHE A 109 -13.15 3.50 3.97
C PHE A 109 -11.62 3.46 4.12
N ARG A 110 -10.93 4.49 3.66
CA ARG A 110 -9.45 4.56 3.76
C ARG A 110 -9.00 4.55 5.21
N GLN A 111 -9.67 5.29 6.09
CA GLN A 111 -9.37 5.30 7.52
C GLN A 111 -9.50 3.90 8.14
N ARG A 112 -10.66 3.24 7.95
CA ARG A 112 -10.88 1.88 8.46
C ARG A 112 -9.87 0.87 7.90
N LEU A 113 -9.52 1.00 6.62
CA LEU A 113 -8.50 0.15 6.00
C LEU A 113 -7.11 0.35 6.62
N LEU A 114 -6.73 1.60 6.94
CA LEU A 114 -5.46 1.90 7.61
C LEU A 114 -5.45 1.35 9.04
N GLU A 115 -6.52 1.53 9.80
CA GLU A 115 -6.68 0.97 11.15
C GLU A 115 -6.59 -0.56 11.12
N ALA A 116 -7.26 -1.22 10.17
CA ALA A 116 -7.21 -2.66 10.02
C ALA A 116 -5.81 -3.18 9.62
N ARG A 117 -5.09 -2.45 8.76
CA ARG A 117 -3.68 -2.74 8.42
C ARG A 117 -2.78 -2.60 9.65
N LEU A 118 -2.97 -1.56 10.44
CA LEU A 118 -2.23 -1.37 11.69
C LEU A 118 -2.49 -2.52 12.66
N ASN A 119 -3.74 -2.93 12.82
CA ASN A 119 -4.10 -4.07 13.68
C ASN A 119 -3.47 -5.37 13.17
N GLY A 120 -3.44 -5.59 11.86
CA GLY A 120 -2.75 -6.74 11.27
C GLY A 120 -1.23 -6.71 11.49
N LEU A 121 -0.60 -5.52 11.46
CA LEU A 121 0.81 -5.38 11.83
C LEU A 121 1.02 -5.66 13.30
N LYS A 122 0.21 -5.13 14.21
CA LYS A 122 0.30 -5.41 15.65
C LYS A 122 0.17 -6.91 15.95
N ALA A 123 -0.75 -7.60 15.27
CA ALA A 123 -0.97 -9.03 15.46
C ALA A 123 0.17 -9.91 14.91
N SER A 124 0.76 -9.52 13.77
CA SER A 124 1.74 -10.35 13.06
C SER A 124 3.20 -10.01 13.32
N SER A 125 3.51 -8.77 13.71
CA SER A 125 4.90 -8.32 13.88
C SER A 125 5.65 -9.07 14.98
N PRO A 126 5.09 -9.31 16.18
CA PRO A 126 5.79 -10.06 17.22
C PRO A 126 6.16 -11.47 16.74
N LYS A 127 5.23 -12.16 16.08
CA LYS A 127 5.45 -13.51 15.54
C LYS A 127 6.51 -13.52 14.43
N LEU A 128 6.51 -12.49 13.57
CA LEU A 128 7.53 -12.34 12.54
C LEU A 128 8.91 -12.10 13.13
N ILE A 129 9.01 -11.28 14.18
CA ILE A 129 10.27 -11.02 14.89
C ILE A 129 10.77 -12.32 15.53
N THR A 130 9.89 -13.08 16.19
CA THR A 130 10.24 -14.41 16.74
C THR A 130 10.77 -15.35 15.66
N PHE A 131 10.07 -15.45 14.53
CA PHE A 131 10.53 -16.24 13.38
C PHE A 131 11.90 -15.78 12.89
N TYR A 132 12.07 -14.48 12.66
CA TYR A 132 13.32 -13.91 12.16
C TYR A 132 14.49 -14.15 13.12
N ASN A 133 14.26 -14.04 14.43
CA ASN A 133 15.29 -14.27 15.42
C ASN A 133 15.71 -15.74 15.51
N ALA A 134 14.82 -16.68 15.17
CA ALA A 134 15.11 -18.11 15.12
C ALA A 134 15.90 -18.53 13.87
N LEU A 135 16.09 -17.64 12.89
CA LEU A 135 16.90 -17.90 11.70
C LEU A 135 18.40 -17.79 12.01
N ASP A 136 19.21 -18.61 11.34
CA ASP A 136 20.66 -18.44 11.31
C ASP A 136 21.07 -17.25 10.42
N ASN A 137 22.36 -16.91 10.43
CA ASN A 137 22.87 -15.75 9.70
C ASN A 137 22.70 -15.88 8.17
N GLY A 138 22.86 -17.08 7.61
CA GLY A 138 22.69 -17.33 6.18
C GLY A 138 21.23 -17.20 5.76
N GLN A 139 20.33 -17.77 6.54
CA GLN A 139 18.88 -17.67 6.35
C GLN A 139 18.38 -16.22 6.46
N LYS A 140 18.91 -15.44 7.43
CA LYS A 140 18.60 -14.01 7.57
C LYS A 140 19.03 -13.21 6.34
N ALA A 141 20.26 -13.42 5.87
CA ALA A 141 20.78 -12.75 4.67
C ALA A 141 19.91 -13.03 3.44
N LEU A 142 19.50 -14.29 3.25
CA LEU A 142 18.62 -14.68 2.16
C LEU A 142 17.21 -14.08 2.31
N PHE A 143 16.66 -14.09 3.54
CA PHE A 143 15.37 -13.48 3.82
C PHE A 143 15.35 -11.98 3.49
N ASP A 144 16.38 -11.25 3.91
CA ASP A 144 16.51 -9.82 3.62
C ASP A 144 16.67 -9.54 2.13
N ASP A 145 17.42 -10.37 1.42
CA ASP A 145 17.60 -10.27 -0.03
C ASP A 145 16.29 -10.48 -0.80
N LEU A 146 15.53 -11.52 -0.43
CA LEU A 146 14.21 -11.76 -1.01
C LEU A 146 13.28 -10.57 -0.81
N ARG A 147 13.35 -9.91 0.37
CA ARG A 147 12.57 -8.70 0.65
C ARG A 147 13.03 -7.49 -0.14
N ARG A 148 14.34 -7.29 -0.33
CA ARG A 148 14.87 -6.21 -1.18
C ARG A 148 14.42 -6.38 -2.63
N ARG A 149 14.62 -7.57 -3.21
CA ARG A 149 14.19 -7.87 -4.59
C ARG A 149 12.69 -7.65 -4.80
N GLN A 150 11.87 -8.03 -3.82
CA GLN A 150 10.44 -7.76 -3.88
C GLN A 150 10.16 -6.25 -3.97
N ARG A 151 10.85 -5.40 -3.19
CA ARG A 151 10.68 -3.94 -3.25
C ARG A 151 11.07 -3.34 -4.60
N HIS A 152 12.14 -3.85 -5.24
CA HIS A 152 12.59 -3.34 -6.54
C HIS A 152 11.61 -3.66 -7.68
N HIS A 153 10.91 -4.79 -7.63
CA HIS A 153 9.92 -5.13 -8.66
C HIS A 153 8.74 -4.13 -8.71
N TRP A 154 8.33 -3.59 -7.56
CA TRP A 154 7.25 -2.59 -7.48
C TRP A 154 7.71 -1.15 -7.79
N GLY A 155 9.02 -0.90 -7.94
CA GLY A 155 9.58 0.42 -8.25
C GLY A 155 9.77 0.71 -9.74
N HIS A 156 9.59 -0.29 -10.63
CA HIS A 156 9.95 -0.19 -12.05
C HIS A 156 8.79 0.06 -13.02
N HIS A 157 7.58 0.38 -12.55
CA HIS A 157 6.42 0.62 -13.43
C HIS A 157 6.08 2.09 -13.71
N HIS A 158 6.91 3.07 -13.29
CA HIS A 158 6.69 4.48 -13.61
C HIS A 158 7.99 5.25 -13.86
N VAL A 159 8.63 5.05 -15.02
CA VAL A 159 9.44 6.05 -15.74
C VAL A 159 9.64 5.53 -17.16
N GLY A 160 8.86 6.05 -18.10
CA GLY A 160 8.88 5.60 -19.49
C GLY A 160 7.85 6.30 -20.37
N TRP A 161 7.77 7.62 -20.27
CA TRP A 161 7.17 8.44 -21.32
C TRP A 161 8.26 9.36 -21.85
N GLU A 162 9.13 8.83 -22.71
CA GLU A 162 9.92 9.66 -23.62
C GLU A 162 10.23 8.86 -24.91
N HIS A 163 9.74 9.45 -26.01
CA HIS A 163 10.11 9.31 -27.42
C HIS A 163 9.84 8.01 -28.18
N GLY A 164 8.88 8.13 -29.11
CA GLY A 164 8.69 7.23 -30.24
C GLY A 164 7.78 7.86 -31.30
N GLY A 165 8.13 9.08 -31.77
CA GLY A 165 7.48 9.69 -32.91
C GLY A 165 7.74 8.87 -34.18
N HIS A 166 6.69 8.25 -34.70
CA HIS A 166 6.65 7.74 -36.07
C HIS A 166 5.22 7.93 -36.60
N SER A 167 5.02 9.04 -37.28
CA SER A 167 3.84 9.26 -38.13
C SER A 167 4.33 9.90 -39.42
N ASP A 168 4.81 9.05 -40.33
CA ASP A 168 4.74 9.31 -41.76
C ASP A 168 3.47 8.62 -42.28
N GLY A 169 2.69 9.32 -43.10
CA GLY A 169 1.42 8.81 -43.61
C GLY A 169 0.32 9.84 -43.88
N ARG A 170 0.66 10.91 -44.61
CA ARG A 170 -0.19 11.60 -45.62
C ARG A 170 -1.67 11.16 -45.74
N GLN A 171 -2.60 12.03 -45.32
CA GLN A 171 -3.89 12.31 -45.98
C GLN A 171 -4.21 13.80 -45.71
N GLU A 172 -3.80 14.71 -46.59
CA GLU A 172 -4.63 15.25 -47.67
C GLU A 172 -5.96 15.85 -47.18
N TRP A 173 -5.88 17.08 -46.68
CA TRP A 173 -7.05 17.94 -46.46
C TRP A 173 -7.60 18.37 -47.82
N ARG A 174 -8.62 17.66 -48.30
CA ARG A 174 -9.44 18.12 -49.41
C ARG A 174 -10.51 19.05 -48.86
N SER A 175 -10.34 20.34 -49.11
CA SER A 175 -11.37 21.36 -48.96
C SER A 175 -12.68 20.89 -49.58
N ARG A 176 -13.77 21.06 -48.85
CA ARG A 176 -15.13 20.92 -49.36
C ARG A 176 -15.83 22.22 -49.06
N ASP A 177 -15.85 23.08 -50.08
CA ASP A 177 -16.87 24.10 -50.25
C ASP A 177 -18.23 23.39 -50.36
N ASP A 178 -19.20 23.87 -49.59
CA ASP A 178 -20.65 23.97 -49.90
C ASP A 178 -21.30 24.90 -48.85
#